data_AF-A0A8A4TWC1-F1
#
_entry.id   AF-A0A8A4TWC1-F1
#
_cell.length_a   1.000
_cell.length_b   1.000
_cell.length_c   1.000
_cell.angle_alpha   90.00
_cell.angle_beta   90.00
_cell.angle_gamma   90.00
#
_symmetry.space_group_name_H-M   'P 1'
#
loop_
_entity.id
_entity.type
_entity.pdbx_description
1 polymer ?
#
loop_
_entity_poly.entity_id
_entity_poly.type
_entity_poly.pdbx_seq_one_letter_code
_entity_poly.pdbx_strand_id
1 'polypeptide(L)'
;MLETQPISRTAYPSGRRSRIPLPQGELKVREIEAGWDEETLLHQAGIFGLKEVVAKLHLVSAKLKKMAYDSESAWTDMGIDLHEGAWLVHMPTFAAWYRHHRNTLIRVVHQDWDANTLLCQEGRFFLLEVCTKIPFTTQQLRYQARKLMDPRTEMGIWKDPDRKHYLVQMEVFGPWLRKVWHKSKGS
;
A
#
# COMPACT_ATOMS: atom_id res chain seq x y z
N MET A 1 -21.96 17.72 34.21
CA MET A 1 -22.40 17.11 32.94
C MET A 1 -21.42 17.58 31.88
N LEU A 2 -20.62 16.67 31.32
CA LEU A 2 -19.61 16.99 30.30
C LEU A 2 -20.24 16.81 28.92
N GLU A 3 -20.52 17.91 28.24
CA GLU A 3 -20.95 17.90 26.84
C GLU A 3 -19.76 17.49 25.97
N THR A 4 -19.80 16.26 25.47
CA THR A 4 -18.92 15.79 24.39
C THR A 4 -19.24 16.55 23.11
N GLN A 5 -18.32 17.41 22.67
CA GLN A 5 -18.39 17.98 21.33
C GLN A 5 -18.16 16.88 20.27
N PRO A 6 -18.92 16.88 19.16
CA PRO A 6 -18.73 15.92 18.08
C PRO A 6 -17.41 16.19 17.36
N ILE A 7 -16.63 15.12 17.18
CA ILE A 7 -15.38 15.11 16.42
C ILE A 7 -15.68 15.56 14.99
N SER A 8 -15.16 16.74 14.65
CA SER A 8 -15.25 17.34 13.32
C SER A 8 -14.63 16.38 12.29
N ARG A 9 -15.46 15.88 11.37
CA ARG A 9 -15.01 15.18 10.17
C ARG A 9 -14.14 16.16 9.40
N THR A 10 -12.85 15.85 9.26
CA THR A 10 -11.93 16.63 8.42
C THR A 10 -12.49 16.72 7.00
N ALA A 11 -13.11 17.85 6.68
CA ALA A 11 -13.50 18.21 5.33
C ALA A 11 -12.22 18.39 4.52
N TYR A 12 -12.08 17.63 3.45
CA TYR A 12 -11.01 17.84 2.49
C TYR A 12 -11.20 19.22 1.83
N PRO A 13 -10.17 20.06 1.71
CA PRO A 13 -10.29 21.37 1.11
C PRO A 13 -10.70 21.23 -0.36
N SER A 14 -11.86 21.79 -0.70
CA SER A 14 -12.49 21.79 -2.02
C SER A 14 -11.76 22.73 -2.99
N GLY A 15 -10.53 22.39 -3.37
CA GLY A 15 -9.88 22.98 -4.53
C GLY A 15 -10.36 22.27 -5.79
N ARG A 16 -11.26 22.90 -6.56
CA ARG A 16 -11.64 22.42 -7.91
C ARG A 16 -10.40 22.48 -8.82
N ARG A 17 -9.64 21.39 -8.90
CA ARG A 17 -8.75 21.13 -10.05
C ARG A 17 -9.58 20.51 -11.15
N SER A 18 -9.30 20.88 -12.40
CA SER A 18 -10.03 20.46 -13.60
C SER A 18 -9.89 18.95 -13.77
N ARG A 19 -10.79 18.18 -13.15
CA ARG A 19 -10.85 16.74 -13.36
C ARG A 19 -11.31 16.49 -14.78
N ILE A 20 -10.55 15.72 -15.55
CA ILE A 20 -11.00 15.20 -16.84
C ILE A 20 -12.34 14.49 -16.60
N PRO A 21 -13.42 14.88 -17.31
CA PRO A 21 -14.71 14.24 -17.13
C PRO A 21 -14.59 12.75 -17.43
N LEU A 22 -15.18 11.92 -16.57
CA LEU A 22 -15.34 10.49 -16.84
C LEU A 22 -16.09 10.30 -18.18
N PRO A 23 -15.82 9.23 -18.93
CA PRO A 23 -16.56 8.93 -20.15
C PRO A 23 -18.06 8.90 -19.84
N GLN A 24 -18.87 9.59 -20.65
CA GLN A 24 -20.29 9.89 -20.41
C GLN A 24 -21.25 8.68 -20.54
N GLY A 25 -20.78 7.45 -20.27
CA GLY A 25 -21.60 6.24 -20.21
C GLY A 25 -21.97 5.86 -18.78
N GLU A 26 -23.00 5.03 -18.61
CA GLU A 26 -23.32 4.42 -17.31
C GLU A 26 -22.12 3.61 -16.79
N LEU A 27 -21.51 4.07 -15.69
CA LEU A 27 -20.41 3.36 -15.04
C LEU A 27 -20.97 2.14 -14.31
N LYS A 28 -20.90 0.98 -14.97
CA LYS A 28 -21.30 -0.29 -14.35
C LYS A 28 -20.19 -0.80 -13.44
N VAL A 29 -20.34 -0.58 -12.14
CA VAL A 29 -19.45 -1.13 -11.11
C VAL A 29 -19.69 -2.64 -10.99
N ARG A 30 -18.62 -3.43 -11.07
CA ARG A 30 -18.61 -4.89 -10.91
C ARG A 30 -18.14 -5.26 -9.51
N GLU A 31 -18.65 -6.38 -9.02
CA GLU A 31 -18.17 -6.99 -7.77
C GLU A 31 -16.97 -7.91 -8.04
N ILE A 32 -16.11 -8.07 -7.04
CA ILE A 32 -14.98 -9.02 -7.09
C ILE A 32 -15.45 -10.38 -6.58
N GLU A 33 -15.27 -11.42 -7.38
CA GLU A 33 -15.62 -12.79 -6.97
C GLU A 33 -14.67 -13.32 -5.88
N ALA A 34 -15.21 -14.05 -4.92
CA ALA A 34 -14.47 -14.55 -3.77
C ALA A 34 -13.24 -15.40 -4.16
N GLY A 35 -13.37 -16.20 -5.23
CA GLY A 35 -12.35 -17.14 -5.69
C GLY A 35 -11.24 -16.56 -6.57
N TRP A 36 -11.31 -15.29 -6.98
CA TRP A 36 -10.23 -14.70 -7.78
C TRP A 36 -8.95 -14.60 -6.94
N ASP A 37 -7.78 -14.70 -7.55
CA ASP A 37 -6.51 -14.31 -6.93
C ASP A 37 -6.11 -12.89 -7.37
N GLU A 38 -4.94 -12.41 -6.94
CA GLU A 38 -4.44 -11.09 -7.32
C GLU A 38 -4.31 -10.97 -8.85
N GLU A 39 -3.75 -11.99 -9.51
CA GLU A 39 -3.46 -11.92 -10.95
C GLU A 39 -4.74 -12.04 -11.79
N THR A 40 -5.69 -12.87 -11.37
CA THR A 40 -7.01 -12.99 -12.00
C THR A 40 -7.73 -11.66 -11.95
N LEU A 41 -7.74 -10.98 -10.81
CA LEU A 41 -8.30 -9.64 -10.66
C LEU A 41 -7.62 -8.66 -11.64
N LEU A 42 -6.30 -8.64 -11.69
CA LEU A 42 -5.52 -7.73 -12.56
C LEU A 42 -5.72 -7.97 -14.07
N HIS A 43 -6.32 -9.10 -14.47
CA HIS A 43 -6.71 -9.38 -15.87
C HIS A 43 -8.16 -9.02 -16.18
N GLN A 44 -8.98 -8.68 -15.18
CA GLN A 44 -10.38 -8.34 -15.43
C GLN A 44 -10.54 -6.97 -16.06
N ALA A 45 -11.40 -6.89 -17.08
CA ALA A 45 -11.87 -5.63 -17.61
C ALA A 45 -13.07 -5.11 -16.80
N GLY A 46 -13.14 -3.80 -16.57
CA GLY A 46 -14.28 -3.14 -15.94
C GLY A 46 -13.90 -2.18 -14.83
N ILE A 47 -14.94 -1.71 -14.14
CA ILE A 47 -14.84 -0.75 -13.04
C ILE A 47 -15.22 -1.47 -11.75
N PHE A 48 -14.41 -1.28 -10.70
CA PHE A 48 -14.59 -1.95 -9.42
C PHE A 48 -14.48 -0.95 -8.27
N GLY A 49 -14.99 -1.30 -7.10
CA GLY A 49 -14.81 -0.50 -5.90
C GLY A 49 -13.36 -0.52 -5.44
N LEU A 50 -12.75 0.66 -5.20
CA LEU A 50 -11.37 0.74 -4.69
C LEU A 50 -11.21 -0.03 -3.38
N LYS A 51 -12.24 -0.04 -2.52
CA LYS A 51 -12.23 -0.77 -1.24
C LYS A 51 -11.98 -2.27 -1.43
N GLU A 52 -12.58 -2.86 -2.45
CA GLU A 52 -12.50 -4.30 -2.71
C GLU A 52 -11.16 -4.63 -3.39
N VAL A 53 -10.76 -3.81 -4.37
CA VAL A 53 -9.48 -3.97 -5.06
C VAL A 53 -8.30 -3.90 -4.09
N VAL A 54 -8.27 -2.91 -3.21
CA VAL A 54 -7.17 -2.77 -2.23
C VAL A 54 -7.19 -3.85 -1.17
N ALA A 55 -8.37 -4.38 -0.79
CA ALA A 55 -8.43 -5.52 0.11
C ALA A 55 -7.84 -6.77 -0.56
N LYS A 56 -8.17 -7.00 -1.83
CA LYS A 56 -7.71 -8.16 -2.60
C LYS A 56 -6.21 -8.12 -2.90
N LEU A 57 -5.66 -6.95 -3.19
CA LEU A 57 -4.23 -6.74 -3.49
C LEU A 57 -3.38 -6.41 -2.24
N HIS A 58 -4.01 -6.44 -1.05
CA HIS A 58 -3.40 -6.09 0.23
C HIS A 58 -2.71 -4.71 0.23
N LEU A 59 -3.39 -3.68 -0.26
CA LEU A 59 -2.87 -2.32 -0.40
C LEU A 59 -3.42 -1.35 0.65
N VAL A 60 -2.62 -0.36 1.03
CA VAL A 60 -3.06 0.71 1.92
C VAL A 60 -3.91 1.73 1.15
N SER A 61 -5.24 1.62 1.27
CA SER A 61 -6.22 2.47 0.57
C SER A 61 -5.94 3.98 0.72
N ALA A 62 -5.59 4.43 1.92
CA ALA A 62 -5.35 5.85 2.19
C ALA A 62 -4.18 6.45 1.38
N LYS A 63 -3.16 5.64 1.02
CA LYS A 63 -2.05 6.13 0.21
C LYS A 63 -2.44 6.24 -1.27
N LEU A 64 -3.16 5.25 -1.79
CA LEU A 64 -3.68 5.29 -3.16
C LEU A 64 -4.64 6.46 -3.38
N LYS A 65 -5.58 6.68 -2.44
CA LYS A 65 -6.49 7.83 -2.49
C LYS A 65 -5.74 9.17 -2.50
N LYS A 66 -4.69 9.31 -1.68
CA LYS A 66 -3.85 10.52 -1.68
C LYS A 66 -3.15 10.70 -3.03
N MET A 67 -2.54 9.65 -3.57
CA MET A 67 -1.87 9.72 -4.88
C MET A 67 -2.82 10.09 -6.01
N ALA A 68 -4.02 9.49 -6.04
CA ALA A 68 -5.05 9.82 -7.02
C ALA A 68 -5.59 11.24 -6.82
N TYR A 69 -5.74 11.71 -5.58
CA TYR A 69 -6.17 13.07 -5.30
C TYR A 69 -5.14 14.12 -5.72
N ASP A 70 -3.85 13.82 -5.52
CA ASP A 70 -2.74 14.72 -5.85
C ASP A 70 -2.43 14.73 -7.37
N SER A 71 -2.91 13.74 -8.13
CA SER A 71 -2.76 13.66 -9.59
C SER A 71 -3.83 14.49 -10.32
N GLU A 72 -3.41 15.16 -11.40
CA GLU A 72 -4.30 15.95 -12.27
C GLU A 72 -5.20 15.05 -13.15
N SER A 73 -4.74 13.84 -13.45
CA SER A 73 -5.35 12.89 -14.38
C SER A 73 -5.36 11.46 -13.83
N ALA A 74 -5.64 11.29 -12.54
CA ALA A 74 -5.59 9.99 -11.86
C ALA A 74 -6.41 8.87 -12.55
N TRP A 75 -7.54 9.22 -13.18
CA TRP A 75 -8.31 8.27 -13.96
C TRP A 75 -7.54 7.73 -15.17
N THR A 76 -6.83 8.60 -15.89
CA THR A 76 -6.06 8.24 -17.07
C THR A 76 -4.74 7.56 -16.71
N ASP A 77 -4.07 8.04 -15.65
CA ASP A 77 -2.72 7.58 -15.30
C ASP A 77 -2.73 6.33 -14.41
N MET A 78 -3.68 6.28 -13.47
CA MET A 78 -3.76 5.24 -12.44
C MET A 78 -5.04 4.40 -12.56
N GLY A 79 -6.04 4.84 -13.32
CA GLY A 79 -7.34 4.20 -13.32
C GLY A 79 -8.11 4.40 -12.02
N ILE A 80 -7.89 5.48 -11.27
CA ILE A 80 -8.58 5.72 -9.99
C ILE A 80 -9.26 7.08 -10.01
N ASP A 81 -10.54 7.15 -9.62
CA ASP A 81 -11.24 8.42 -9.41
C ASP A 81 -12.30 8.31 -8.30
N LEU A 82 -12.73 9.46 -7.79
CA LEU A 82 -13.84 9.61 -6.86
C LEU A 82 -15.09 10.07 -7.62
N HIS A 83 -16.06 9.18 -7.76
CA HIS A 83 -17.34 9.41 -8.42
C HIS A 83 -18.49 9.26 -7.43
N GLU A 84 -19.36 10.28 -7.31
CA GLU A 84 -20.53 10.27 -6.41
C GLU A 84 -20.23 9.84 -4.96
N GLY A 85 -19.03 10.19 -4.46
CA GLY A 85 -18.59 9.83 -3.11
C GLY A 85 -17.99 8.41 -2.97
N ALA A 86 -18.02 7.60 -4.03
CA ALA A 86 -17.37 6.31 -4.09
C ALA A 86 -16.03 6.38 -4.86
N TRP A 87 -14.99 5.74 -4.32
CA TRP A 87 -13.72 5.60 -5.03
C TRP A 87 -13.80 4.38 -5.95
N LEU A 88 -13.58 4.60 -7.23
CA LEU A 88 -13.68 3.59 -8.28
C LEU A 88 -12.32 3.31 -8.91
N VAL A 89 -12.18 2.11 -9.46
CA VAL A 89 -10.97 1.63 -10.14
C VAL A 89 -11.32 1.11 -11.52
N HIS A 90 -10.77 1.73 -12.56
CA HIS A 90 -10.75 1.20 -13.91
C HIS A 90 -9.61 0.18 -14.06
N MET A 91 -9.95 -1.11 -14.01
CA MET A 91 -8.97 -2.18 -13.90
C MET A 91 -7.98 -2.27 -15.06
N PRO A 92 -8.33 -2.05 -16.35
CA PRO A 92 -7.35 -2.06 -17.43
C PRO A 92 -6.20 -1.05 -17.23
N THR A 93 -6.54 0.18 -16.85
CA THR A 93 -5.54 1.23 -16.57
C THR A 93 -4.81 0.95 -15.27
N PHE A 94 -5.55 0.62 -14.21
CA PHE A 94 -4.99 0.38 -12.89
C PHE A 94 -4.05 -0.83 -12.87
N ALA A 95 -4.37 -1.92 -13.56
CA ALA A 95 -3.53 -3.11 -13.58
C ALA A 95 -2.17 -2.84 -14.26
N ALA A 96 -2.17 -2.11 -15.37
CA ALA A 96 -0.93 -1.68 -16.03
C ALA A 96 -0.11 -0.78 -15.09
N TRP A 97 -0.75 0.24 -14.51
CA TRP A 97 -0.11 1.13 -13.55
C TRP A 97 0.44 0.37 -12.33
N TYR A 98 -0.36 -0.53 -11.74
CA TYR A 98 -0.01 -1.34 -10.57
C TYR A 98 1.23 -2.18 -10.84
N ARG A 99 1.30 -2.89 -11.97
CA ARG A 99 2.45 -3.73 -12.31
C ARG A 99 3.74 -2.90 -12.39
N HIS A 100 3.69 -1.68 -12.93
CA HIS A 100 4.84 -0.78 -12.97
C HIS A 100 5.23 -0.22 -11.59
N HIS A 101 4.28 -0.10 -10.67
CA HIS A 101 4.49 0.56 -9.37
C HIS A 101 4.53 -0.39 -8.19
N ARG A 102 4.33 -1.70 -8.36
CA ARG A 102 4.09 -2.69 -7.28
C ARG A 102 5.13 -2.62 -6.16
N ASN A 103 6.41 -2.44 -6.50
CA ASN A 103 7.53 -2.37 -5.55
C ASN A 103 7.59 -1.05 -4.77
N THR A 104 6.82 -0.05 -5.18
CA THR A 104 6.73 1.27 -4.55
C THR A 104 5.50 1.46 -3.69
N LEU A 105 4.50 0.58 -3.86
CA LEU A 105 3.26 0.61 -3.10
C LEU A 105 3.48 0.08 -1.68
N ILE A 106 2.75 0.67 -0.75
CA ILE A 106 2.70 0.19 0.63
C ILE A 106 1.60 -0.86 0.72
N ARG A 107 2.02 -2.08 1.04
CA ARG A 107 1.18 -3.25 1.26
C ARG A 107 0.92 -3.46 2.75
N VAL A 108 -0.18 -4.15 3.03
CA VAL A 108 -0.58 -4.59 4.37
C VAL A 108 -0.07 -6.00 4.58
N VAL A 109 0.48 -6.28 5.76
CA VAL A 109 0.86 -7.66 6.13
C VAL A 109 -0.38 -8.51 6.35
N HIS A 110 -0.52 -9.62 5.61
CA HIS A 110 -1.65 -10.53 5.80
C HIS A 110 -1.58 -11.24 7.15
N GLN A 111 -2.72 -11.44 7.80
CA GLN A 111 -2.79 -12.06 9.13
C GLN A 111 -2.34 -13.53 9.11
N ASP A 112 -2.58 -14.24 8.02
CA ASP A 112 -2.23 -15.66 7.89
C ASP A 112 -0.80 -15.91 7.39
N TRP A 113 -0.06 -14.86 7.03
CA TRP A 113 1.34 -15.04 6.62
C TRP A 113 2.21 -15.38 7.82
N ASP A 114 3.09 -16.37 7.61
CA ASP A 114 4.24 -16.62 8.48
C ASP A 114 5.43 -15.74 8.06
N ALA A 115 6.53 -15.84 8.83
CA ALA A 115 7.75 -15.08 8.56
C ALA A 115 8.31 -15.35 7.16
N ASN A 116 8.31 -16.62 6.72
CA ASN A 116 8.91 -17.00 5.44
C ASN A 116 8.10 -16.47 4.27
N THR A 117 6.78 -16.59 4.35
CA THR A 117 5.82 -16.09 3.35
C THR A 117 5.96 -14.59 3.22
N LEU A 118 6.00 -13.86 4.34
CA LEU A 118 6.22 -12.42 4.35
C LEU A 118 7.56 -12.04 3.70
N LEU A 119 8.65 -12.72 4.06
CA LEU A 119 10.00 -12.44 3.53
C LEU A 119 10.18 -12.78 2.05
N CYS A 120 9.21 -13.46 1.42
CA CYS A 120 9.17 -13.71 -0.02
C CYS A 120 8.28 -12.71 -0.77
N GLN A 121 7.60 -11.80 -0.08
CA GLN A 121 6.77 -10.79 -0.73
C GLN A 121 7.60 -9.65 -1.30
N GLU A 122 7.13 -9.09 -2.42
CA GLU A 122 7.64 -7.84 -2.98
C GLU A 122 6.85 -6.63 -2.45
N GLY A 123 7.50 -5.47 -2.47
CA GLY A 123 6.91 -4.19 -2.10
C GLY A 123 7.34 -3.65 -0.74
N ARG A 124 6.60 -2.63 -0.31
CA ARG A 124 6.91 -1.88 0.90
C ARG A 124 5.90 -2.18 1.99
N PHE A 125 6.34 -2.34 3.22
CA PHE A 125 5.48 -2.62 4.36
C PHE A 125 5.81 -1.70 5.52
N PHE A 126 4.87 -1.50 6.44
CA PHE A 126 5.18 -0.83 7.69
C PHE A 126 6.08 -1.71 8.55
N LEU A 127 7.19 -1.15 9.04
CA LEU A 127 8.14 -1.88 9.89
C LEU A 127 7.45 -2.49 11.12
N LEU A 128 6.50 -1.77 11.70
CA LEU A 128 5.71 -2.25 12.83
C LEU A 128 4.95 -3.54 12.50
N GLU A 129 4.30 -3.60 11.34
CA GLU A 129 3.55 -4.79 10.90
C GLU A 129 4.48 -5.95 10.61
N VAL A 130 5.61 -5.69 9.94
CA VAL A 130 6.64 -6.71 9.67
C VAL A 130 7.14 -7.35 10.98
N CYS A 131 7.40 -6.53 12.00
CA CYS A 131 7.86 -6.99 13.32
C CYS A 131 6.84 -7.87 14.06
N THR A 132 5.58 -7.92 13.64
CA THR A 132 4.60 -8.87 14.21
C THR A 132 4.85 -10.31 13.75
N LYS A 133 5.59 -10.50 12.65
CA LYS A 133 5.85 -11.80 12.02
C LYS A 133 7.27 -12.32 12.18
N ILE A 134 8.19 -11.49 12.68
CA ILE A 134 9.62 -11.84 12.83
C ILE A 134 10.07 -11.61 14.27
N PRO A 135 11.13 -12.28 14.76
CA PRO A 135 11.58 -12.19 16.15
C PRO A 135 12.47 -10.96 16.39
N PHE A 136 12.05 -9.81 15.86
CA PHE A 136 12.72 -8.54 16.07
C PHE A 136 11.70 -7.47 16.40
N THR A 137 12.03 -6.61 17.35
CA THR A 137 11.23 -5.44 17.66
C THR A 137 11.54 -4.30 16.70
N THR A 138 10.56 -3.42 16.49
CA THR A 138 10.74 -2.18 15.74
C THR A 138 11.90 -1.34 16.29
N GLN A 139 12.11 -1.32 17.60
CA GLN A 139 13.21 -0.59 18.24
C GLN A 139 14.58 -1.17 17.87
N GLN A 140 14.74 -2.49 17.91
CA GLN A 140 15.98 -3.17 17.54
C GLN A 140 16.36 -2.87 16.08
N LEU A 141 15.40 -3.02 15.15
CA LEU A 141 15.66 -2.78 13.73
C LEU A 141 15.94 -1.30 13.43
N ARG A 142 15.23 -0.36 14.08
CA ARG A 142 15.52 1.07 13.96
C ARG A 142 16.91 1.43 14.49
N TYR A 143 17.33 0.81 15.59
CA TYR A 143 18.65 1.03 16.16
C TYR A 143 19.75 0.54 15.21
N GLN A 144 19.57 -0.64 14.59
CA GLN A 144 20.50 -1.14 13.57
C GLN A 144 20.56 -0.23 12.34
N ALA A 145 19.40 0.18 11.81
CA ALA A 145 19.33 1.10 10.67
C ALA A 145 20.08 2.42 10.92
N ARG A 146 20.05 2.96 12.15
CA ARG A 146 20.78 4.19 12.51
C ARG A 146 22.31 4.06 12.50
N LYS A 147 22.84 2.83 12.54
CA LYS A 147 24.29 2.58 12.50
C LYS A 147 24.84 2.52 11.07
N LEU A 148 23.96 2.41 10.08
CA LEU A 148 24.32 2.28 8.68
C LEU A 148 24.42 3.67 8.04
N MET A 149 25.29 3.81 7.03
CA MET A 149 25.40 5.07 6.27
C MET A 149 24.18 5.27 5.38
N ASP A 150 23.70 4.18 4.75
CA ASP A 150 22.47 4.18 3.98
C ASP A 150 21.58 2.98 4.35
N PRO A 151 20.78 3.09 5.41
CA PRO A 151 19.93 1.99 5.85
C PRO A 151 18.87 1.59 4.83
N ARG A 152 18.54 2.45 3.87
CA ARG A 152 17.55 2.12 2.84
C ARG A 152 18.14 1.12 1.85
N THR A 153 19.36 1.32 1.38
CA THR A 153 20.00 0.43 0.41
C THR A 153 20.64 -0.79 1.09
N GLU A 154 21.12 -0.64 2.32
CA GLU A 154 21.81 -1.72 3.04
C GLU A 154 20.85 -2.69 3.77
N MET A 155 19.76 -2.17 4.34
CA MET A 155 18.83 -2.92 5.18
C MET A 155 17.39 -2.86 4.66
N GLY A 156 17.08 -1.99 3.70
CA GLY A 156 15.71 -1.81 3.22
C GLY A 156 14.83 -1.03 4.18
N ILE A 157 15.37 -0.34 5.18
CA ILE A 157 14.58 0.36 6.21
C ILE A 157 14.80 1.87 6.11
N TRP A 158 13.71 2.64 6.07
CA TRP A 158 13.78 4.10 6.15
C TRP A 158 12.54 4.68 6.82
N LYS A 159 12.64 5.94 7.24
CA LYS A 159 11.50 6.70 7.76
C LYS A 159 10.79 7.40 6.60
N ASP A 160 9.51 7.13 6.41
CA ASP A 160 8.66 7.83 5.43
C ASP A 160 8.61 9.34 5.78
N PRO A 161 9.05 10.23 4.88
CA PRO A 161 9.06 11.67 5.14
C PRO A 161 7.65 12.22 5.39
N ASP A 162 6.64 11.65 4.71
CA ASP A 162 5.25 12.10 4.78
C ASP A 162 4.61 11.76 6.13
N ARG A 163 4.68 10.48 6.54
CA ARG A 163 3.90 9.97 7.68
C ARG A 163 4.72 9.74 8.93
N LYS A 164 6.04 9.95 8.86
CA LYS A 164 6.99 9.71 9.96
C LYS A 164 7.00 8.25 10.49
N HIS A 165 6.36 7.31 9.79
CA HIS A 165 6.44 5.88 10.07
C HIS A 165 7.68 5.27 9.43
N TYR A 166 8.14 4.14 9.96
CA TYR A 166 9.21 3.38 9.31
C TYR A 166 8.61 2.40 8.31
N LEU A 167 9.20 2.38 7.12
CA LEU A 167 8.89 1.45 6.05
C LEU A 167 10.04 0.47 5.86
N VAL A 168 9.69 -0.68 5.30
CA VAL A 168 10.60 -1.75 4.93
C VAL A 168 10.36 -2.09 3.47
N GLN A 169 11.42 -2.18 2.68
CA GLN A 169 11.41 -2.69 1.31
C GLN A 169 11.91 -4.15 1.36
N MET A 170 11.03 -5.09 1.06
CA MET A 170 11.26 -6.52 1.33
C MET A 170 12.33 -7.14 0.45
N GLU A 171 12.52 -6.61 -0.76
CA GLU A 171 13.54 -7.06 -1.71
C GLU A 171 14.96 -6.84 -1.16
N VAL A 172 15.14 -5.85 -0.29
CA VAL A 172 16.41 -5.54 0.38
C VAL A 172 16.45 -6.16 1.78
N PHE A 173 15.36 -5.99 2.54
CA PHE A 173 15.28 -6.43 3.93
C PHE A 173 15.28 -7.95 4.08
N GLY A 174 14.58 -8.68 3.21
CA GLY A 174 14.50 -10.14 3.26
C GLY A 174 15.88 -10.82 3.19
N PRO A 175 16.69 -10.53 2.15
CA PRO A 175 18.06 -11.04 2.07
C PRO A 175 18.95 -10.60 3.24
N TRP A 176 18.83 -9.35 3.69
CA TRP A 176 19.58 -8.87 4.86
C TRP A 176 19.23 -9.67 6.12
N LEU A 177 17.93 -9.88 6.39
CA LEU A 177 17.46 -10.57 7.59
C LEU A 177 17.92 -12.03 7.61
N ARG A 178 17.84 -12.73 6.47
CA ARG A 178 18.34 -14.12 6.37
C ARG A 178 19.83 -14.19 6.69
N LYS A 179 20.65 -13.26 6.18
CA LYS A 179 22.09 -13.21 6.49
C LYS A 179 22.36 -13.03 7.98
N VAL A 180 21.63 -12.14 8.65
CA VAL A 180 21.80 -11.89 10.09
C VAL A 180 21.30 -13.06 10.94
N TRP A 181 20.19 -13.68 10.55
CA TRP A 181 19.61 -14.82 11.26
C TRP A 181 20.52 -16.06 11.21
N HIS A 182 21.10 -16.37 10.05
CA HIS A 182 21.99 -17.52 9.96
C HIS A 182 23.26 -17.34 10.80
N LYS A 183 23.77 -16.11 10.94
CA LYS A 183 24.93 -15.82 11.79
C LYS A 183 24.67 -16.09 13.27
N SER A 184 23.46 -15.80 13.77
CA SER A 184 23.13 -16.00 15.19
C SER A 184 22.89 -17.46 15.60
N LYS A 185 22.68 -18.38 14.65
CA LYS A 185 22.56 -19.83 14.91
C LYS A 185 23.88 -20.60 14.83
N GLY A 186 24.94 -19.96 14.33
CA GLY A 186 26.27 -20.55 14.19
C GLY A 186 27.31 -20.01 15.17
N SER A 187 26.89 -19.40 16.28
CA SER A 187 27.76 -18.91 17.37
C SER A 187 27.45 -19.64 18.67
#